data_AF-A2E8E3-F1
#
_entry.id   AF-A2E8E3-F1
#
_cell.length_a   1.000
_cell.length_b   1.000
_cell.length_c   1.000
_cell.angle_alpha   90.00
_cell.angle_beta   90.00
_cell.angle_gamma   90.00
#
_symmetry.space_group_name_H-M   'P 1'
#
loop_
_entity.id
_entity.type
_entity.pdbx_description
1 polymer ?
#
loop_
_entity_poly.entity_id
_entity_poly.type
_entity_poly.pdbx_seq_one_letter_code
_entity_poly.pdbx_strand_id
1 'polypeptide(L)'
;MCETCCPYKICKDPELLKAKLNEHVRYVNAIQAILYFKKPIQFGVIFVLVNLLFFFIGYFHLSFFPTVALLALLYNLGKLLFSFIGDKIVDFLFPAEVPMGEATESNHIRSADEVAACISCCVRKCDGCPCHCNGGIPIKKIAIMAGLFVLFLLAGTFWLNFVIVNLALILPGVLLLPQVNPYVLKAKDAICPCKAKAE
;
A
#
# COMPACT_ATOMS: atom_id res chain seq x y z
N MET A 1 -9.98 13.89 24.69
CA MET A 1 -10.42 12.47 24.70
C MET A 1 -10.73 12.04 23.27
N CYS A 2 -9.82 11.31 22.62
CA CYS A 2 -10.14 10.32 21.57
C CYS A 2 -8.87 9.50 21.32
N GLU A 3 -8.43 8.77 22.35
CA GLU A 3 -7.18 7.99 22.29
C GLU A 3 -7.34 6.60 21.66
N THR A 4 -8.55 6.24 21.25
CA THR A 4 -8.92 4.90 20.81
C THR A 4 -9.18 4.76 19.30
N CYS A 5 -9.15 5.84 18.51
CA CYS A 5 -9.54 5.80 17.09
C CYS A 5 -8.40 5.97 16.07
N CYS A 6 -7.13 6.08 16.48
CA CYS A 6 -6.04 6.24 15.52
C CYS A 6 -5.27 4.93 15.28
N PRO A 7 -5.41 4.27 14.11
CA PRO A 7 -4.54 3.15 13.70
C PRO A 7 -3.03 3.52 13.70
N TYR A 8 -2.72 4.81 13.81
CA TYR A 8 -1.37 5.35 13.94
C TYR A 8 -0.61 4.88 15.20
N LYS A 9 -1.27 4.73 16.36
CA LYS A 9 -0.58 4.26 17.60
C LYS A 9 -0.09 2.82 17.44
N ILE A 10 -0.90 1.99 16.79
CA ILE A 10 -0.59 0.58 16.52
C ILE A 10 0.60 0.47 15.57
N CYS A 11 0.66 1.29 14.52
CA CYS A 11 1.77 1.27 13.57
C CYS A 11 3.10 1.83 14.14
N LYS A 12 3.04 2.54 15.28
CA LYS A 12 4.21 3.14 15.95
C LYS A 12 4.87 2.18 16.94
N ASP A 13 4.08 1.32 17.58
CA ASP A 13 4.59 0.29 18.48
C ASP A 13 4.89 -0.99 17.66
N PRO A 14 6.18 -1.32 17.42
CA PRO A 14 6.55 -2.47 16.61
C PRO A 14 6.06 -3.78 17.22
N GLU A 15 5.98 -3.90 18.55
CA GLU A 15 5.54 -5.14 19.21
C GLU A 15 4.03 -5.34 19.08
N LEU A 16 3.26 -4.25 19.23
CA LEU A 16 1.80 -4.28 19.03
C LEU A 16 1.44 -4.55 17.55
N LEU A 17 2.21 -3.98 16.61
CA LEU A 17 2.03 -4.20 15.18
C LEU A 17 2.35 -5.64 14.80
N LYS A 18 3.45 -6.20 15.30
CA LYS A 18 3.82 -7.61 15.12
C LYS A 18 2.72 -8.53 15.63
N ALA A 19 2.22 -8.31 16.85
CA ALA A 19 1.16 -9.13 17.42
C ALA A 19 -0.09 -9.17 16.53
N LYS A 20 -0.53 -8.00 16.02
CA LYS A 20 -1.68 -7.92 15.10
C LYS A 20 -1.42 -8.52 13.73
N LEU A 21 -0.21 -8.38 13.18
CA LEU A 21 0.14 -8.98 11.90
C LEU A 21 0.22 -10.51 12.01
N ASN A 22 0.74 -11.02 13.12
CA ASN A 22 0.84 -12.46 13.39
C ASN A 22 -0.53 -13.11 13.57
N GLU A 23 -1.50 -12.42 14.18
CA GLU A 23 -2.91 -12.88 14.24
C GLU A 23 -3.52 -13.08 12.84
N HIS A 24 -3.03 -12.35 11.84
CA HIS A 24 -3.53 -12.37 10.47
C HIS A 24 -2.49 -12.84 9.45
N VAL A 25 -1.54 -13.69 9.86
CA VAL A 25 -0.41 -14.13 9.02
C VAL A 25 -0.85 -14.73 7.67
N ARG A 26 -1.97 -15.48 7.64
CA ARG A 26 -2.56 -16.02 6.41
C ARG A 26 -2.85 -14.91 5.39
N TYR A 27 -3.48 -13.83 5.84
CA TYR A 27 -3.86 -12.71 4.98
C TYR A 27 -2.63 -11.89 4.56
N VAL A 28 -1.68 -11.68 5.48
CA VAL A 28 -0.43 -10.96 5.19
C VAL A 28 0.34 -11.67 4.07
N ASN A 29 0.54 -12.99 4.21
CA ASN A 29 1.27 -13.79 3.22
C ASN A 29 0.54 -13.81 1.86
N ALA A 30 -0.78 -13.97 1.87
CA ALA A 30 -1.57 -13.98 0.65
C ALA A 30 -1.54 -12.61 -0.06
N ILE A 31 -1.68 -11.49 0.67
CA ILE A 31 -1.58 -10.14 0.09
C ILE A 31 -0.20 -9.92 -0.52
N GLN A 32 0.87 -10.31 0.18
CA GLN A 32 2.22 -10.22 -0.38
C GLN A 32 2.36 -11.06 -1.66
N ALA A 33 1.86 -12.29 -1.68
CA ALA A 33 1.94 -13.15 -2.86
C ALA A 33 1.19 -12.56 -4.07
N ILE A 34 0.06 -11.89 -3.84
CA ILE A 34 -0.68 -11.17 -4.87
C ILE A 34 0.15 -9.97 -5.35
N LEU A 35 0.61 -9.11 -4.44
CA LEU A 35 1.34 -7.88 -4.78
C LEU A 35 2.71 -8.17 -5.40
N TYR A 36 3.36 -9.28 -5.07
CA TYR A 36 4.66 -9.70 -5.60
C TYR A 36 4.53 -10.56 -6.87
N PHE A 37 3.35 -10.57 -7.48
CA PHE A 37 3.01 -11.30 -8.71
C PHE A 37 3.23 -12.82 -8.65
N LYS A 38 3.32 -13.42 -7.45
CA LYS A 38 3.32 -14.90 -7.31
C LYS A 38 1.95 -15.52 -7.58
N LYS A 39 0.88 -14.72 -7.48
CA LYS A 39 -0.50 -15.08 -7.79
C LYS A 39 -1.11 -14.11 -8.82
N PRO A 40 -0.71 -14.19 -10.10
CA PRO A 40 -1.08 -13.19 -11.11
C PRO A 40 -2.58 -13.18 -11.45
N ILE A 41 -3.27 -14.31 -11.33
CA ILE A 41 -4.72 -14.38 -11.57
C ILE A 41 -5.46 -13.58 -10.50
N GLN A 42 -5.17 -13.82 -9.22
CA GLN A 42 -5.76 -13.08 -8.10
C GLN A 42 -5.42 -11.59 -8.18
N PHE A 43 -4.16 -11.25 -8.53
CA PHE A 43 -3.77 -9.86 -8.78
C PHE A 43 -4.60 -9.24 -9.90
N GLY A 44 -4.76 -9.94 -11.02
CA GLY A 44 -5.58 -9.49 -12.15
C GLY A 44 -7.02 -9.19 -11.76
N VAL A 45 -7.64 -10.04 -10.95
CA VAL A 45 -9.00 -9.81 -10.42
C VAL A 45 -9.06 -8.52 -9.58
N ILE A 46 -8.13 -8.34 -8.63
CA ILE A 46 -8.08 -7.12 -7.80
C ILE A 46 -7.83 -5.89 -8.65
N PHE A 47 -6.89 -5.98 -9.59
CA PHE A 47 -6.52 -4.89 -10.49
C PHE A 47 -7.71 -4.45 -11.37
N VAL A 48 -8.44 -5.41 -11.95
CA VAL A 48 -9.64 -5.14 -12.73
C VAL A 48 -10.73 -4.53 -11.85
N LEU A 49 -10.98 -5.05 -10.64
CA LEU A 49 -12.00 -4.49 -9.74
C LEU A 49 -11.70 -3.04 -9.35
N VAL A 50 -10.44 -2.73 -9.02
CA VAL A 50 -10.02 -1.36 -8.68
C VAL A 50 -10.15 -0.44 -9.88
N ASN A 51 -9.72 -0.86 -11.07
CA ASN A 51 -9.84 -0.05 -12.28
C ASN A 51 -11.30 0.11 -12.74
N LEU A 52 -12.15 -0.90 -12.55
CA LEU A 52 -13.58 -0.81 -12.81
C LEU A 52 -14.26 0.21 -11.89
N LEU A 53 -13.87 0.26 -10.62
CA LEU A 53 -14.35 1.28 -9.68
C LEU A 53 -13.96 2.69 -10.14
N PHE A 54 -12.69 2.90 -10.52
CA PHE A 54 -12.26 4.18 -11.07
C PHE A 54 -12.96 4.50 -12.39
N PHE A 55 -13.20 3.51 -13.26
CA PHE A 55 -13.95 3.68 -14.49
C PHE A 55 -15.36 4.21 -14.20
N PHE A 56 -16.09 3.63 -13.24
CA PHE A 56 -17.41 4.13 -12.85
C PHE A 56 -17.36 5.54 -12.27
N ILE A 57 -16.41 5.83 -11.38
CA ILE A 57 -16.24 7.17 -10.79
C ILE A 57 -15.97 8.20 -11.89
N GLY A 58 -15.08 7.88 -12.84
CA GLY A 58 -14.71 8.77 -13.94
C GLY A 58 -15.83 8.94 -14.96
N TYR A 59 -16.45 7.83 -15.40
CA TYR A 59 -17.51 7.82 -16.41
C TYR A 59 -18.75 8.60 -15.97
N PHE A 60 -19.18 8.42 -14.71
CA PHE A 60 -20.30 9.17 -14.16
C PHE A 60 -19.93 10.56 -13.64
N HIS A 61 -18.67 10.98 -13.79
CA HIS A 61 -18.14 12.24 -13.25
C HIS A 61 -18.54 12.45 -11.78
N LEU A 62 -18.44 11.38 -10.96
CA LEU A 62 -18.92 11.42 -9.59
C LEU A 62 -18.13 12.46 -8.79
N SER A 63 -18.84 13.42 -8.21
CA SER A 63 -18.27 14.34 -7.23
C SER A 63 -18.08 13.64 -5.89
N PHE A 64 -17.59 14.36 -4.88
CA PHE A 64 -17.24 13.76 -3.58
C PHE A 64 -18.40 12.99 -2.92
N PHE A 65 -19.58 13.61 -2.79
CA PHE A 65 -20.72 12.98 -2.10
C PHE A 65 -21.25 11.73 -2.83
N PRO A 66 -21.48 11.74 -4.15
CA PRO A 66 -21.84 10.53 -4.89
C PRO A 66 -20.77 9.44 -4.83
N THR A 67 -19.49 9.80 -4.79
CA THR A 67 -18.39 8.84 -4.64
C THR A 67 -18.46 8.14 -3.27
N VAL A 68 -18.65 8.91 -2.20
CA VAL A 68 -18.82 8.33 -0.84
C VAL A 68 -20.06 7.44 -0.78
N ALA A 69 -21.18 7.86 -1.38
CA ALA A 69 -22.40 7.05 -1.45
C ALA A 69 -22.20 5.75 -2.24
N LEU A 70 -21.50 5.81 -3.38
CA LEU A 70 -21.13 4.62 -4.16
C LEU A 70 -20.26 3.65 -3.35
N LEU A 71 -19.24 4.17 -2.65
CA LEU A 71 -18.39 3.34 -1.79
C LEU A 71 -19.19 2.68 -0.65
N ALA A 72 -20.10 3.42 -0.02
CA ALA A 72 -20.99 2.87 1.00
C ALA A 72 -21.93 1.80 0.43
N LEU A 73 -22.46 2.00 -0.78
CA LEU A 73 -23.29 1.02 -1.46
C LEU A 73 -22.50 -0.25 -1.77
N LEU A 74 -21.30 -0.11 -2.35
CA LEU A 74 -20.41 -1.24 -2.66
C LEU A 74 -19.97 -1.98 -1.40
N TYR A 75 -19.74 -1.29 -0.28
CA TYR A 75 -19.43 -1.91 1.00
C TYR A 75 -20.60 -2.80 1.49
N ASN A 76 -21.82 -2.28 1.46
CA ASN A 76 -23.01 -3.05 1.88
C ASN A 76 -23.29 -4.22 0.92
N LEU A 77 -23.15 -4.00 -0.39
CA LEU A 77 -23.28 -5.05 -1.39
C LEU A 77 -22.20 -6.12 -1.23
N GLY A 78 -20.96 -5.72 -0.97
CA GLY A 78 -19.85 -6.61 -0.66
C GLY A 78 -20.16 -7.46 0.58
N LYS A 79 -20.62 -6.84 1.67
CA LYS A 79 -21.03 -7.56 2.89
C LYS A 79 -22.12 -8.59 2.62
N LEU A 80 -23.11 -8.23 1.79
CA LEU A 80 -24.16 -9.14 1.37
C LEU A 80 -23.59 -10.31 0.54
N LEU A 81 -22.75 -10.04 -0.45
CA LEU A 81 -22.09 -11.09 -1.25
C LEU A 81 -21.23 -12.01 -0.39
N PHE A 82 -20.47 -11.45 0.56
CA PHE A 82 -19.68 -12.21 1.53
C PHE A 82 -20.54 -13.13 2.39
N SER A 83 -21.79 -12.76 2.69
CA SER A 83 -22.70 -13.66 3.42
C SER A 83 -23.12 -14.90 2.63
N PHE A 84 -23.12 -14.83 1.30
CA PHE A 84 -23.54 -15.95 0.43
C PHE A 84 -22.38 -16.81 -0.07
N ILE A 85 -21.25 -16.17 -0.39
CA ILE A 85 -20.10 -16.83 -1.05
C ILE A 85 -18.76 -16.45 -0.42
N GLY A 86 -18.77 -15.93 0.81
CA GLY A 86 -17.58 -15.44 1.51
C GLY A 86 -16.47 -16.47 1.59
N ASP A 87 -16.79 -17.71 1.96
CA ASP A 87 -15.79 -18.78 2.07
C ASP A 87 -15.07 -19.04 0.73
N LYS A 88 -15.82 -19.06 -0.38
CA LYS A 88 -15.23 -19.22 -1.72
C LYS A 88 -14.35 -18.04 -2.11
N ILE A 89 -14.76 -16.82 -1.76
CA ILE A 89 -13.95 -15.62 -2.02
C ILE A 89 -12.66 -15.68 -1.20
N VAL A 90 -12.75 -16.04 0.08
CA VAL A 90 -11.60 -16.13 0.98
C VAL A 90 -10.65 -17.23 0.54
N ASP A 91 -11.14 -18.39 0.16
CA ASP A 91 -10.27 -19.49 -0.29
C ASP A 91 -9.62 -19.20 -1.64
N PHE A 92 -10.31 -18.48 -2.53
CA PHE A 92 -9.74 -18.08 -3.82
C PHE A 92 -8.70 -16.95 -3.70
N LEU A 93 -9.01 -15.87 -2.97
CA LEU A 93 -8.13 -14.71 -2.80
C LEU A 93 -7.04 -14.94 -1.75
N PHE A 94 -7.34 -15.66 -0.68
CA PHE A 94 -6.45 -15.92 0.45
C PHE A 94 -6.31 -17.43 0.72
N PRO A 95 -5.75 -18.20 -0.23
CA PRO A 95 -5.58 -19.64 -0.05
C PRO A 95 -4.66 -19.93 1.15
N ALA A 96 -4.92 -21.05 1.83
CA ALA A 96 -4.16 -21.46 3.01
C ALA A 96 -2.67 -21.71 2.69
N GLU A 97 -2.39 -22.23 1.51
CA GLU A 97 -1.03 -22.46 1.03
C GLU A 97 -0.60 -21.32 0.07
N VAL A 98 0.53 -20.70 0.44
CA VAL A 98 1.13 -19.62 -0.32
C VAL A 98 2.58 -19.99 -0.63
N PRO A 99 3.02 -19.97 -1.90
CA PRO A 99 4.39 -20.31 -2.25
C PRO A 99 5.33 -19.22 -1.74
N MET A 100 6.04 -19.51 -0.65
CA MET A 100 6.96 -18.55 0.01
C MET A 100 8.11 -18.14 -0.91
N GLY A 101 8.55 -19.04 -1.79
CA GLY A 101 9.78 -18.88 -2.58
C GLY A 101 11.03 -19.22 -1.78
N GLU A 102 12.16 -19.23 -2.47
CA GLU A 102 13.46 -19.35 -1.81
C GLU A 102 13.89 -18.00 -1.23
N ALA A 103 14.59 -18.00 -0.09
CA ALA A 103 15.07 -16.78 0.56
C ALA A 103 16.04 -15.96 -0.33
N THR A 104 16.60 -16.59 -1.37
CA THR A 104 17.47 -16.00 -2.39
C THR A 104 16.69 -15.21 -3.45
N GLU A 105 15.38 -15.44 -3.60
CA GLU A 105 14.55 -14.74 -4.58
C GLU A 105 14.21 -13.32 -4.10
N SER A 106 14.30 -12.33 -4.99
CA SER A 106 13.94 -10.94 -4.67
C SER A 106 12.47 -10.76 -4.28
N ASN A 107 11.57 -11.61 -4.80
CA ASN A 107 10.14 -11.55 -4.59
C ASN A 107 9.65 -12.56 -3.53
N HIS A 108 10.52 -13.10 -2.68
CA HIS A 108 10.10 -14.00 -1.60
C HIS A 108 9.12 -13.31 -0.63
N ILE A 109 8.25 -14.12 -0.03
CA ILE A 109 7.28 -13.67 0.96
C ILE A 109 8.02 -13.43 2.27
N ARG A 110 7.93 -12.20 2.77
CA ARG A 110 8.61 -11.74 3.98
C ARG A 110 7.78 -12.07 5.20
N SER A 111 8.44 -12.41 6.30
CA SER A 111 7.74 -12.75 7.54
C SER A 111 6.93 -11.55 8.07
N ALA A 112 5.88 -11.82 8.84
CA ALA A 112 5.06 -10.76 9.43
C ALA A 112 5.90 -9.78 10.28
N ASP A 113 6.97 -10.28 10.91
CA ASP A 113 7.92 -9.49 11.69
C ASP A 113 8.76 -8.55 10.82
N GLU A 114 9.23 -9.01 9.65
CA GLU A 114 9.95 -8.17 8.69
C GLU A 114 9.06 -7.07 8.10
N VAL A 115 7.79 -7.39 7.86
CA VAL A 115 6.79 -6.41 7.42
C VAL A 115 6.53 -5.39 8.50
N ALA A 116 6.32 -5.83 9.75
CA ALA A 116 6.11 -4.94 10.88
C ALA A 116 7.33 -4.03 11.10
N ALA A 117 8.54 -4.57 10.97
CA ALA A 117 9.78 -3.79 11.02
C ALA A 117 9.86 -2.76 9.88
N CYS A 118 9.49 -3.15 8.65
CA CYS A 118 9.46 -2.24 7.51
C CYS A 118 8.43 -1.11 7.71
N ILE A 119 7.19 -1.44 8.08
CA ILE A 119 6.12 -0.47 8.32
C ILE A 119 6.50 0.47 9.47
N SER A 120 6.95 -0.06 10.60
CA SER A 120 7.38 0.77 11.74
C SER A 120 8.59 1.64 11.39
N CYS A 121 9.53 1.16 10.56
CA CYS A 121 10.63 1.99 10.05
C CYS A 121 10.14 3.11 9.15
N CYS A 122 9.20 2.84 8.24
CA CYS A 122 8.56 3.85 7.39
C CYS A 122 7.81 4.89 8.24
N VAL A 123 7.00 4.47 9.20
CA VAL A 123 6.26 5.35 10.10
C VAL A 123 7.20 6.17 10.97
N ARG A 124 8.28 5.57 11.51
CA ARG A 124 9.31 6.28 12.27
C ARG A 124 10.11 7.26 11.42
N LYS A 125 10.34 6.99 10.13
CA LYS A 125 10.95 7.95 9.20
C LYS A 125 10.01 9.08 8.83
N CYS A 126 8.69 8.83 8.78
CA CYS A 126 7.69 9.89 8.68
C CYS A 126 7.63 10.75 9.96
N ASP A 127 7.76 10.14 11.15
CA ASP A 127 7.86 10.85 12.44
C ASP A 127 9.20 11.60 12.61
N GLY A 128 10.30 11.04 12.08
CA GLY A 128 11.64 11.63 12.07
C GLY A 128 11.84 12.63 10.93
N CYS A 129 10.88 12.75 10.02
CA CYS A 129 10.76 13.91 9.16
C CYS A 129 10.36 15.06 10.09
N PRO A 130 11.17 16.11 10.25
CA PRO A 130 10.88 17.16 11.21
C PRO A 130 9.61 17.92 10.77
N CYS A 131 8.46 17.43 11.22
CA CYS A 131 7.39 18.24 11.76
C CYS A 131 7.86 18.84 13.10
N HIS A 132 9.11 19.33 13.17
CA HIS A 132 9.52 20.22 14.22
C HIS A 132 8.77 21.52 13.98
N CYS A 133 7.80 21.76 14.84
CA CYS A 133 7.24 23.07 15.14
C CYS A 133 8.32 23.98 15.78
N ASN A 134 9.47 24.13 15.12
CA ASN A 134 10.51 25.11 15.47
C ASN A 134 10.89 25.88 14.20
N GLY A 135 10.21 27.02 14.00
CA GLY A 135 10.79 28.28 13.53
C GLY A 135 11.55 28.38 12.20
N GLY A 136 11.57 27.37 11.33
CA GLY A 136 12.39 27.38 10.11
C GLY A 136 11.62 27.24 8.80
N ILE A 137 11.36 28.38 8.16
CA ILE A 137 10.92 28.63 6.77
C ILE A 137 9.68 27.84 6.25
N PRO A 138 8.50 28.50 6.14
CA PRO A 138 7.26 27.91 5.62
C PRO A 138 7.27 27.59 4.11
N ILE A 139 8.31 28.01 3.38
CA ILE A 139 8.39 27.94 1.92
C ILE A 139 8.37 26.51 1.38
N LYS A 140 9.03 25.52 2.02
CA LYS A 140 9.00 24.12 1.52
C LYS A 140 7.62 23.48 1.64
N LYS A 141 6.92 23.72 2.76
CA LYS A 141 5.55 23.22 2.95
C LYS A 141 4.58 23.93 2.01
N ILE A 142 4.72 25.24 1.84
CA ILE A 142 3.96 26.01 0.87
C ILE A 142 4.25 25.54 -0.55
N ALA A 143 5.50 25.26 -0.92
CA ALA A 143 5.88 24.76 -2.24
C ALA A 143 5.35 23.34 -2.50
N ILE A 144 5.36 22.45 -1.50
CA ILE A 144 4.75 21.12 -1.61
C ILE A 144 3.23 21.25 -1.73
N MET A 145 2.59 22.09 -0.90
CA MET A 145 1.14 22.31 -0.95
C MET A 145 0.71 23.01 -2.24
N ALA A 146 1.49 23.97 -2.74
CA ALA A 146 1.26 24.65 -4.01
C ALA A 146 1.52 23.73 -5.19
N GLY A 147 2.57 22.89 -5.12
CA GLY A 147 2.84 21.85 -6.11
C GLY A 147 1.71 20.82 -6.16
N LEU A 148 1.24 20.35 -5.00
CA LEU A 148 0.06 19.50 -4.89
C LEU A 148 -1.17 20.20 -5.43
N PHE A 149 -1.40 21.47 -5.08
CA PHE A 149 -2.54 22.25 -5.56
C PHE A 149 -2.54 22.41 -7.08
N VAL A 150 -1.40 22.79 -7.68
CA VAL A 150 -1.23 22.89 -9.15
C VAL A 150 -1.41 21.51 -9.80
N LEU A 151 -0.87 20.46 -9.19
CA LEU A 151 -1.06 19.08 -9.66
C LEU A 151 -2.54 18.67 -9.60
N PHE A 152 -3.23 18.98 -8.51
CA PHE A 152 -4.67 18.76 -8.36
C PHE A 152 -5.50 19.60 -9.33
N LEU A 153 -5.04 20.80 -9.68
CA LEU A 153 -5.71 21.70 -10.62
C LEU A 153 -5.56 21.22 -12.07
N LEU A 154 -4.39 20.71 -12.44
CA LEU A 154 -4.09 20.22 -13.80
C LEU A 154 -4.59 18.79 -14.03
N ALA A 155 -4.33 17.88 -13.10
CA ALA A 155 -4.71 16.48 -13.23
C ALA A 155 -6.14 16.22 -12.73
N GLY A 156 -6.71 17.11 -11.93
CA GLY A 156 -7.90 16.79 -11.15
C GLY A 156 -7.59 15.80 -10.01
N THR A 157 -8.46 15.77 -9.01
CA THR A 157 -8.35 14.80 -7.91
C THR A 157 -8.51 13.37 -8.40
N PHE A 158 -9.27 13.15 -9.47
CA PHE A 158 -9.50 11.82 -10.04
C PHE A 158 -8.22 11.19 -10.60
N TRP A 159 -7.55 11.83 -11.57
CA TRP A 159 -6.39 11.22 -12.24
C TRP A 159 -5.21 11.03 -11.29
N LEU A 160 -5.01 11.96 -10.35
CA LEU A 160 -3.96 11.81 -9.36
C LEU A 160 -4.20 10.59 -8.47
N ASN A 161 -5.42 10.41 -7.94
CA ASN A 161 -5.76 9.24 -7.14
C ASN A 161 -5.69 7.95 -7.97
N PHE A 162 -6.15 7.97 -9.21
CA PHE A 162 -6.06 6.85 -10.14
C PHE A 162 -4.61 6.39 -10.34
N VAL A 163 -3.70 7.32 -10.61
CA VAL A 163 -2.28 7.05 -10.80
C VAL A 163 -1.65 6.53 -9.51
N ILE A 164 -1.91 7.16 -8.37
CA ILE A 164 -1.33 6.75 -7.08
C ILE A 164 -1.76 5.34 -6.71
N VAL A 165 -3.04 4.99 -6.84
CA VAL A 165 -3.53 3.65 -6.49
C VAL A 165 -2.97 2.59 -7.43
N ASN A 166 -2.95 2.85 -8.75
CA ASN A 166 -2.37 1.92 -9.71
C ASN A 166 -0.85 1.74 -9.48
N LEU A 167 -0.12 2.81 -9.18
CA LEU A 167 1.28 2.71 -8.78
C LEU A 167 1.43 1.89 -7.49
N ALA A 168 0.62 2.14 -6.46
CA ALA A 168 0.69 1.38 -5.21
C ALA A 168 0.45 -0.12 -5.40
N LEU A 169 -0.40 -0.50 -6.37
CA LEU A 169 -0.68 -1.91 -6.70
C LEU A 169 0.43 -2.56 -7.53
N ILE A 170 0.94 -1.86 -8.55
CA ILE A 170 1.89 -2.43 -9.52
C ILE A 170 3.33 -2.36 -9.01
N LEU A 171 3.70 -1.26 -8.36
CA LEU A 171 5.08 -0.92 -8.03
C LEU A 171 5.76 -1.97 -7.13
N PRO A 172 5.14 -2.51 -6.07
CA PRO A 172 5.80 -3.53 -5.24
C PRO A 172 6.20 -4.77 -6.03
N GLY A 173 5.35 -5.24 -6.93
CA GLY A 173 5.63 -6.40 -7.79
C GLY A 173 6.72 -6.12 -8.80
N VAL A 174 6.66 -4.96 -9.49
CA VAL A 174 7.66 -4.56 -10.48
C VAL A 174 9.04 -4.34 -9.86
N LEU A 175 9.13 -3.73 -8.69
CA LEU A 175 10.42 -3.49 -8.03
C LEU A 175 11.08 -4.78 -7.53
N LEU A 176 10.27 -5.78 -7.14
CA LEU A 176 10.76 -7.03 -6.58
C LEU A 176 10.93 -8.14 -7.62
N LEU A 177 10.54 -7.90 -8.88
CA LEU A 177 10.78 -8.82 -9.99
C LEU A 177 12.28 -9.10 -10.14
N PRO A 178 12.72 -10.37 -10.22
CA PRO A 178 14.14 -10.73 -10.26
C PRO A 178 14.90 -10.13 -11.44
N GLN A 179 14.21 -9.85 -12.56
CA GLN A 179 14.77 -9.20 -13.74
C GLN A 179 15.04 -7.70 -13.52
N VAL A 180 14.25 -7.04 -12.66
CA VAL A 180 14.27 -5.58 -12.45
C VAL A 180 15.08 -5.21 -11.21
N ASN A 181 15.04 -6.06 -10.18
CA ASN A 181 15.68 -5.82 -8.89
C ASN A 181 17.19 -5.44 -8.98
N PRO A 182 18.03 -6.06 -9.84
CA PRO A 182 19.43 -5.66 -9.98
C PRO A 182 19.60 -4.20 -10.42
N TYR A 183 18.71 -3.68 -11.26
CA TYR A 183 18.73 -2.29 -11.71
C TYR A 183 18.24 -1.34 -10.62
N VAL A 184 17.23 -1.76 -9.85
CA VAL A 184 16.72 -1.01 -8.70
C VAL A 184 17.78 -0.88 -7.61
N LEU A 185 18.50 -1.96 -7.30
CA LEU A 185 19.61 -1.95 -6.34
C LEU A 185 20.73 -1.00 -6.80
N LYS A 186 21.15 -1.09 -8.07
CA LYS A 186 22.13 -0.14 -8.65
C LYS A 186 21.69 1.31 -8.53
N ALA A 187 20.41 1.60 -8.82
CA ALA A 187 19.87 2.96 -8.70
C ALA A 187 19.79 3.42 -7.23
N LYS A 188 19.40 2.54 -6.32
CA LYS A 188 19.38 2.81 -4.87
C LYS A 188 20.78 3.14 -4.35
N ASP A 189 21.80 2.39 -4.77
CA ASP A 189 23.19 2.60 -4.35
C ASP A 189 23.75 3.92 -4.91
N ALA A 190 23.30 4.34 -6.10
CA ALA A 190 23.64 5.63 -6.67
C ALA A 190 22.97 6.84 -5.98
N ILE A 191 21.72 6.68 -5.52
CA ILE A 191 20.93 7.74 -4.88
C ILE A 191 21.26 7.86 -3.38
N CYS A 192 21.58 6.74 -2.72
CA CYS A 192 21.94 6.66 -1.31
C CYS A 192 23.25 5.88 -1.16
N PRO A 193 24.42 6.50 -1.43
CA PRO A 193 25.73 5.89 -1.23
C PRO A 193 26.06 5.81 0.27
N CYS A 194 25.26 5.09 1.06
CA CYS A 194 25.44 4.94 2.49
C CYS A 194 25.53 3.46 2.88
N LYS A 195 26.73 3.09 3.33
CA LYS A 195 27.21 1.81 3.92
C LYS A 195 27.86 0.79 2.98
N ALA A 196 28.80 1.23 2.14
CA ALA A 196 29.88 0.37 1.64
C ALA A 196 31.24 0.61 2.35
N LYS A 197 31.24 1.32 3.49
CA LYS A 197 32.43 1.56 4.33
C LYS A 197 32.09 1.38 5.80
N ALA A 198 32.11 0.13 6.26
CA ALA A 198 32.27 -0.26 7.65
C ALA A 198 32.63 -1.77 7.68
N GLU A 199 33.73 -2.11 7.03
CA GLU A 199 34.60 -3.24 7.42
C GLU A 199 35.94 -2.64 7.81
#